data_AF-A0A559JMC5-F1
#
_entry.id   AF-A0A559JMC5-F1
#
_cell.length_a   1.000
_cell.length_b   1.000
_cell.length_c   1.000
_cell.angle_alpha   90.00
_cell.angle_beta   90.00
_cell.angle_gamma   90.00
#
_symmetry.space_group_name_H-M   'P 1'
#
loop_
_entity.id
_entity.type
_entity.pdbx_description
1 polymer ?
#
loop_
_entity_poly.entity_id
_entity_poly.type
_entity_poly.pdbx_seq_one_letter_code
_entity_poly.pdbx_strand_id
1 'polypeptide(L)'
;MQPYHYRMAELWTYHQTRELTTTEQNELSICLQANALFARKLGDLHNYTYAASIVGDQAWQQELGLRIEKMEKEFAIQLTDLKKYIQTESS
;
A
#
# COMPACT_ATOMS: atom_id res chain seq x y z
N MET A 1 6.79 1.67 -2.10
CA MET A 1 5.88 2.76 -1.65
C MET A 1 4.62 2.71 -2.50
N GLN A 2 3.42 2.84 -1.91
CA GLN A 2 2.11 2.54 -2.53
C GLN A 2 1.45 3.81 -3.17
N PRO A 3 0.55 3.79 -4.18
CA PRO A 3 -0.03 4.98 -4.81
C PRO A 3 -0.84 5.77 -3.81
N TYR A 4 -1.52 5.09 -2.88
CA TYR A 4 -2.17 5.77 -1.78
C TYR A 4 -1.16 6.41 -0.83
N HIS A 5 0.08 5.90 -0.68
CA HIS A 5 1.15 6.64 0.02
C HIS A 5 1.54 7.92 -0.73
N TYR A 6 1.68 7.85 -2.06
CA TYR A 6 1.97 9.04 -2.87
C TYR A 6 0.83 10.06 -2.80
N ARG A 7 -0.42 9.64 -2.98
CA ARG A 7 -1.57 10.53 -2.90
C ARG A 7 -1.77 11.08 -1.48
N MET A 8 -1.54 10.27 -0.43
CA MET A 8 -1.50 10.79 0.95
C MET A 8 -0.43 11.86 1.14
N ALA A 9 0.78 11.66 0.60
CA ALA A 9 1.87 12.64 0.71
C ALA A 9 1.56 13.95 -0.04
N GLU A 10 0.92 13.84 -1.20
CA GLU A 10 0.46 14.99 -1.98
C GLU A 10 -0.65 15.75 -1.25
N LEU A 11 -1.69 15.05 -0.79
CA LEU A 11 -2.79 15.63 -0.01
C LEU A 11 -2.28 16.26 1.29
N TRP A 12 -1.32 15.62 1.96
CA TRP A 12 -0.65 16.20 3.13
C TRP A 12 0.03 17.53 2.80
N THR A 13 0.74 17.59 1.67
CA THR A 13 1.42 18.81 1.19
C THR A 13 0.42 19.91 0.86
N TYR A 14 -0.71 19.58 0.21
CA TYR A 14 -1.79 20.54 -0.03
C TYR A 14 -2.37 21.08 1.28
N HIS A 15 -2.61 20.19 2.25
CA HIS A 15 -3.12 20.56 3.56
C HIS A 15 -2.19 21.54 4.31
N GLN A 16 -0.87 21.53 4.05
CA GLN A 16 0.05 22.47 4.71
C GLN A 16 -0.16 23.93 4.27
N THR A 17 -0.77 24.17 3.11
CA THR A 17 -0.88 25.51 2.50
C THR A 17 -2.31 25.97 2.32
N ARG A 18 -3.29 25.06 2.33
CA ARG A 18 -4.72 25.36 2.24
C ARG A 18 -5.56 24.25 2.87
N GLU A 19 -6.84 24.52 3.09
CA GLU A 19 -7.79 23.46 3.39
C GLU A 19 -7.96 22.52 2.20
N LEU A 20 -8.17 21.23 2.50
CA LEU A 20 -8.53 20.25 1.50
C LEU A 20 -9.98 20.46 1.07
N THR A 21 -10.25 20.33 -0.22
CA THR A 21 -11.63 20.28 -0.73
C THR A 21 -12.32 19.00 -0.25
N THR A 22 -13.67 18.97 -0.30
CA THR A 22 -14.43 17.76 0.06
C THR A 22 -13.98 16.53 -0.73
N THR A 23 -13.69 16.69 -2.03
CA THR A 23 -13.18 15.60 -2.87
C THR A 23 -11.84 15.08 -2.37
N GLU A 24 -10.92 15.98 -2.04
CA GLU A 24 -9.60 15.63 -1.53
C GLU A 24 -9.65 14.98 -0.14
N GLN A 25 -10.58 15.40 0.71
CA GLN A 25 -10.83 14.76 2.01
C GLN A 25 -11.35 13.34 1.82
N ASN A 26 -12.26 13.12 0.87
CA ASN A 26 -12.75 11.78 0.54
C ASN A 26 -11.63 10.88 0.00
N GLU A 27 -10.78 11.42 -0.90
CA GLU A 27 -9.61 10.71 -1.41
C GLU A 27 -8.62 10.37 -0.29
N LEU A 28 -8.37 11.29 0.65
CA LEU A 28 -7.53 11.04 1.81
C LEU A 28 -8.08 9.88 2.65
N SER A 29 -9.40 9.86 2.90
CA SER A 29 -10.06 8.78 3.64
C SER A 29 -9.91 7.42 2.93
N ILE A 30 -10.11 7.39 1.60
CA ILE A 30 -9.91 6.18 0.78
C ILE A 30 -8.46 5.70 0.88
N CYS A 31 -7.50 6.62 0.75
CA CYS A 31 -6.08 6.29 0.81
C CYS A 31 -5.67 5.75 2.19
N LEU A 32 -6.19 6.34 3.27
CA LEU A 32 -5.96 5.87 4.64
C LEU A 32 -6.55 4.48 4.88
N GLN A 33 -7.75 4.21 4.35
CA GLN A 33 -8.36 2.89 4.44
C GLN A 33 -7.53 1.83 3.71
N ALA A 34 -7.05 2.14 2.50
CA ALA A 34 -6.16 1.26 1.75
C ALA A 34 -4.85 1.00 2.50
N ASN A 35 -4.25 2.05 3.08
CA ASN A 35 -3.06 1.94 3.91
C ASN A 35 -3.27 1.04 5.13
N ALA A 36 -4.37 1.24 5.87
CA ALA A 36 -4.67 0.45 7.05
C ALA A 36 -4.83 -1.05 6.72
N LEU A 37 -5.50 -1.36 5.60
CA LEU A 37 -5.65 -2.74 5.14
C LEU A 37 -4.31 -3.37 4.73
N PHE A 38 -3.48 -2.64 4.00
CA PHE A 38 -2.15 -3.11 3.60
C PHE A 38 -1.25 -3.32 4.81
N ALA A 39 -1.13 -2.33 5.68
CA ALA A 39 -0.30 -2.39 6.89
C ALA A 39 -0.70 -3.56 7.79
N ARG A 40 -2.00 -3.81 7.96
CA ARG A 40 -2.51 -4.96 8.72
C ARG A 40 -2.06 -6.28 8.10
N LYS A 41 -2.30 -6.49 6.80
CA LYS A 41 -1.93 -7.72 6.11
C LYS A 41 -0.42 -7.98 6.14
N LEU A 42 0.38 -6.93 5.93
CA LEU A 42 1.83 -7.03 5.99
C LEU A 42 2.32 -7.35 7.41
N GLY A 43 1.75 -6.69 8.42
CA GLY A 43 2.03 -6.99 9.82
C GLY A 43 1.70 -8.43 10.20
N ASP A 44 0.55 -8.94 9.78
CA ASP A 44 0.16 -10.34 9.99
C ASP A 44 1.17 -11.31 9.37
N LEU A 45 1.60 -11.06 8.13
CA LEU A 45 2.60 -11.89 7.45
C LEU A 45 3.96 -11.87 8.16
N HIS A 46 4.41 -10.71 8.66
CA HIS A 46 5.64 -10.63 9.44
C HIS A 46 5.54 -11.39 10.77
N ASN A 47 4.40 -11.26 11.46
CA ASN A 47 4.14 -12.01 12.70
C ASN A 47 4.17 -13.52 12.45
N TYR A 48 3.54 -14.00 11.38
CA TYR A 48 3.62 -15.42 11.01
C TYR A 48 5.03 -15.84 10.62
N THR A 49 5.78 -14.99 9.92
CA THR A 49 7.17 -15.31 9.53
C THR A 49 8.05 -15.47 10.77
N TYR A 50 7.82 -14.63 11.78
CA TYR A 50 8.48 -14.76 13.08
C TYR A 50 8.03 -16.00 13.86
N ALA A 51 6.73 -16.32 13.85
CA ALA A 51 6.24 -17.55 14.47
C ALA A 51 6.84 -18.81 13.82
N ALA A 52 6.91 -18.84 12.49
CA ALA A 52 7.53 -19.92 11.71
C ALA A 52 9.01 -20.11 12.07
N SER A 53 9.75 -19.01 12.26
CA SER A 53 11.16 -19.09 12.65
C SER A 53 11.34 -19.61 14.08
N ILE A 54 10.45 -19.24 15.01
CA ILE A 54 10.47 -19.75 16.40
C ILE A 54 10.27 -21.27 16.43
N VAL A 55 9.33 -21.80 15.64
CA VAL A 55 9.02 -23.24 15.63
C VAL A 55 9.92 -24.06 14.70
N GLY A 56 10.83 -23.40 13.97
CA GLY A 56 11.76 -24.05 13.05
C GLY A 56 11.15 -24.53 11.73
N ASP A 57 9.95 -24.06 11.38
CA ASP A 57 9.28 -24.42 10.13
C ASP A 57 9.78 -23.55 8.97
N GLN A 58 10.92 -23.96 8.39
CA GLN A 58 11.55 -23.23 7.29
C GLN A 58 10.71 -23.23 6.02
N ALA A 59 9.93 -24.28 5.76
CA ALA A 59 9.09 -24.35 4.57
C ALA A 59 7.95 -23.33 4.63
N TRP A 60 7.27 -23.24 5.78
CA TRP A 60 6.26 -22.23 6.01
C TRP A 60 6.85 -20.82 6.01
N GLN A 61 8.03 -20.63 6.61
CA GLN A 61 8.73 -19.34 6.60
C GLN A 61 9.05 -18.87 5.17
N GLN A 62 9.54 -19.76 4.31
CA GLN A 62 9.81 -19.44 2.89
C GLN A 62 8.52 -19.10 2.14
N GLU A 63 7.44 -19.85 2.37
CA GLU A 63 6.14 -19.57 1.76
C GLU A 63 5.62 -18.17 2.15
N LEU A 64 5.73 -17.80 3.43
CA LEU A 64 5.34 -16.48 3.92
C LEU A 64 6.18 -15.37 3.29
N GLY A 65 7.50 -15.58 3.12
CA GLY A 65 8.38 -14.67 2.39
C GLY A 65 7.92 -14.44 0.95
N LEU A 66 7.57 -15.50 0.22
CA LEU A 66 7.03 -15.40 -1.15
C LEU A 66 5.69 -14.65 -1.19
N ARG A 67 4.83 -14.82 -0.18
CA ARG A 67 3.56 -14.09 -0.07
C ARG A 67 3.79 -12.59 0.15
N ILE A 68 4.77 -12.21 0.97
CA ILE A 68 5.18 -10.81 1.16
C ILE A 68 5.67 -10.24 -0.17
N GLU A 69 6.61 -10.89 -0.85
CA GLU A 69 7.11 -10.44 -2.14
C GLU A 69 6.01 -10.29 -3.19
N LYS A 70 5.08 -11.26 -3.25
CA LYS A 70 3.95 -11.22 -4.17
C LYS A 70 3.06 -10.01 -3.90
N MET A 71 2.75 -9.74 -2.63
CA MET A 71 1.94 -8.58 -2.23
C MET A 71 2.61 -7.26 -2.64
N GLU A 72 3.94 -7.18 -2.56
CA GLU A 72 4.70 -6.01 -3.02
C GLU A 72 4.75 -5.90 -4.55
N LYS A 73 4.79 -7.03 -5.28
CA LYS A 73 4.86 -7.09 -6.76
C LYS A 73 3.53 -6.81 -7.44
N GLU A 74 2.43 -7.46 -7.02
CA GLU A 74 1.07 -7.19 -7.53
C GLU A 74 0.75 -5.69 -7.47
N PHE A 75 1.30 -5.06 -6.44
CA PHE A 75 1.16 -3.66 -6.21
C PHE A 75 1.97 -2.77 -7.20
N ALA A 76 3.22 -3.13 -7.53
CA ALA A 76 4.01 -2.38 -8.53
C ALA A 76 3.34 -2.33 -9.92
N ILE A 77 2.59 -3.39 -10.26
CA ILE A 77 1.80 -3.48 -11.49
C ILE A 77 0.64 -2.49 -11.44
N GLN A 78 -0.16 -2.49 -10.36
CA GLN A 78 -1.29 -1.57 -10.20
C GLN A 78 -0.88 -0.09 -10.26
N LEU A 79 0.28 0.27 -9.69
CA LEU A 79 0.81 1.63 -9.80
C LEU A 79 1.12 2.03 -11.25
N THR A 80 1.66 1.09 -12.03
CA THR A 80 2.01 1.31 -13.44
C THR A 80 0.75 1.54 -14.28
N ASP A 81 -0.32 0.80 -13.99
CA ASP A 81 -1.60 0.93 -14.71
C ASP A 81 -2.33 2.22 -14.36
N LEU A 82 -2.33 2.64 -13.09
CA LEU A 82 -2.90 3.93 -12.67
C LEU A 82 -2.18 5.11 -13.34
N LYS A 83 -0.84 5.06 -13.43
CA LYS A 83 -0.06 6.11 -14.10
C LYS A 83 -0.40 6.24 -15.58
N LYS A 84 -0.59 5.11 -16.28
CA LYS A 84 -1.03 5.11 -17.68
C LYS A 84 -2.41 5.73 -17.83
N TYR A 85 -3.35 5.37 -16.96
CA TYR A 85 -4.72 5.89 -16.98
C TYR A 85 -4.76 7.43 -16.83
N ILE A 86 -4.04 7.98 -15.85
CA ILE A 86 -3.98 9.44 -15.63
C ILE A 86 -3.34 10.17 -16.83
N GLN A 87 -2.31 9.59 -17.45
CA GLN A 87 -1.67 10.17 -18.63
C GLN A 87 -2.61 10.20 -19.85
N THR A 88 -3.49 9.21 -20.00
CA THR A 88 -4.46 9.15 -21.10
C THR A 88 -5.67 10.06 -20.91
N GLU A 89 -6.09 10.36 -19.68
CA GLU A 89 -7.20 11.29 -19.41
C GLU A 89 -6.78 12.77 -19.42
N SER A 90 -5.49 13.05 -19.39
CA SER A 90 -4.94 14.43 -19.41
C SER A 90 -4.58 14.92 -20.83
N SER A 91 -4.97 14.17 -21.88
CA SER A 91 -4.79 14.47 -23.31
C SER A 91 -6.14 14.61 -24.02
#